data_AF-A0A3N5DY08-F1
#
_entry.id   AF-A0A3N5DY08-F1
#
_cell.length_a   1.000
_cell.length_b   1.000
_cell.length_c   1.000
_cell.angle_alpha   90.00
_cell.angle_beta   90.00
_cell.angle_gamma   90.00
#
_symmetry.space_group_name_H-M   'P 1'
#
loop_
_entity.id
_entity.type
_entity.pdbx_description
1 polymer ?
#
loop_
_entity_poly.entity_id
_entity_poly.type
_entity_poly.pdbx_seq_one_letter_code
_entity_poly.pdbx_strand_id
1 'polypeptide(L)' 'MHLIRYFLFFSILISAFSSCIEPYSLDIGDQANEKYVVFGQITDQEGYQTVLISKTSS' A
#
# COMPACT_ATOMS: atom_id res chain seq x y z
N MET A 1 -40.70 -17.54 -22.04
CA MET A 1 -40.35 -16.42 -21.13
C MET A 1 -39.72 -16.86 -19.81
N HIS A 2 -40.06 -18.02 -19.22
CA HIS A 2 -39.48 -18.44 -17.93
C HIS A 2 -37.98 -18.82 -18.00
N LEU A 3 -37.52 -19.43 -19.09
CA LEU A 3 -36.11 -19.81 -19.28
C LEU A 3 -35.15 -18.61 -19.17
N ILE A 4 -35.50 -17.49 -19.80
CA ILE A 4 -34.71 -16.25 -19.78
C ILE A 4 -34.65 -15.64 -18.37
N ARG A 5 -35.76 -15.70 -17.60
CA ARG A 5 -35.76 -15.24 -16.20
C ARG A 5 -34.84 -16.08 -15.33
N TYR A 6 -34.84 -17.40 -15.48
CA TYR A 6 -33.93 -18.27 -14.72
C TYR A 6 -32.46 -18.05 -15.09
N PHE A 7 -32.18 -17.85 -16.38
CA PHE A 7 -30.82 -17.55 -16.84
C PHE A 7 -30.26 -16.25 -16.24
N LEU A 8 -31.06 -15.18 -16.24
CA LEU A 8 -30.66 -13.90 -15.64
C LEU A 8 -30.44 -14.00 -14.12
N PHE A 9 -31.28 -14.77 -13.43
CA PHE A 9 -31.14 -14.97 -11.99
C PHE A 9 -29.84 -15.72 -11.67
N PHE A 10 -29.52 -16.74 -12.46
CA PHE A 10 -28.31 -17.53 -12.31
C PHE A 10 -27.04 -16.72 -12.62
N SER A 11 -27.06 -15.85 -13.64
CA SER A 11 -25.91 -15.01 -13.97
C SER A 11 -25.60 -13.99 -12.87
N ILE A 12 -26.63 -13.38 -12.26
CA ILE A 12 -26.47 -12.42 -11.15
C ILE A 12 -25.85 -13.12 -9.94
N LEU A 13 -26.32 -14.33 -9.64
CA LEU A 13 -25.82 -15.12 -8.53
C LEU A 13 -24.33 -15.41 -8.68
N ILE A 14 -23.87 -15.84 -9.86
CA ILE A 14 -22.46 -16.13 -10.14
C ILE A 14 -21.59 -14.85 -10.02
N SER A 15 -22.06 -13.72 -10.54
CA SER A 15 -21.29 -12.47 -10.45
C SER A 15 -21.08 -12.02 -9.00
N ALA A 16 -22.04 -12.24 -8.10
CA ALA A 16 -21.92 -11.87 -6.69
C ALA A 16 -20.84 -12.66 -5.94
N PHE A 17 -20.54 -13.91 -6.37
CA PHE A 17 -19.47 -14.72 -5.78
C PHE A 17 -18.07 -14.35 -6.29
N SER A 18 -17.95 -13.64 -7.42
CA SER A 18 -16.65 -13.23 -7.97
C SER A 18 -16.04 -12.00 -7.29
N SER A 19 -16.82 -11.25 -6.51
CA SER A 19 -16.39 -10.02 -5.84
C SER A 19 -15.55 -10.22 -4.57
N CYS A 20 -15.34 -11.46 -4.12
CA CYS A 20 -14.60 -11.76 -2.89
C CYS A 20 -13.08 -11.94 -3.11
N ILE A 21 -12.50 -11.24 -4.09
CA ILE A 21 -11.05 -11.17 -4.22
C ILE A 21 -10.58 -10.04 -3.29
N GLU A 22 -10.12 -10.43 -2.11
CA GLU A 22 -9.50 -9.50 -1.18
C GLU A 22 -8.16 -9.04 -1.78
N PRO A 23 -7.93 -7.72 -1.92
CA PRO A 23 -6.67 -7.23 -2.44
C PRO A 23 -5.54 -7.67 -1.51
N TYR A 24 -4.47 -8.22 -2.07
CA TYR A 24 -3.28 -8.57 -1.31
C TYR A 24 -2.75 -7.31 -0.61
N SER A 25 -2.83 -7.29 0.72
CA SER A 25 -2.19 -6.25 1.53
C SER A 25 -0.84 -6.79 1.99
N LEU A 26 0.23 -6.06 1.66
CA LEU A 26 1.51 -6.31 2.31
C LEU A 26 1.36 -5.87 3.77
N ASP A 27 1.56 -6.80 4.70
CA ASP A 27 1.72 -6.49 6.12
C ASP A 27 3.10 -5.85 6.32
N ILE A 28 3.21 -4.57 5.96
CA ILE A 28 4.35 -3.74 6.30
C ILE A 28 4.09 -3.25 7.71
N GLY A 29 4.61 -3.99 8.70
CA GLY A 29 4.47 -3.63 10.12
C GLY A 29 4.87 -2.18 10.37
N ASP A 30 4.39 -1.59 11.47
CA ASP A 30 4.41 -0.15 11.76
C ASP A 30 5.75 0.56 11.51
N GLN A 31 6.87 -0.17 11.57
CA GLN A 31 8.23 0.32 11.30
C GLN A 31 8.49 0.67 9.82
N ALA A 32 7.81 0.04 8.87
CA ALA A 32 8.06 0.24 7.45
C ALA A 32 7.39 1.49 6.87
N ASN A 33 6.49 2.12 7.62
CA ASN A 33 5.93 3.43 7.28
C ASN A 33 6.83 4.59 7.74
N GLU A 34 7.88 4.30 8.51
CA GLU A 34 8.82 5.32 8.98
C GLU A 34 9.91 5.60 7.93
N LYS A 35 9.69 6.64 7.12
CA LYS A 35 10.71 7.12 6.18
C LYS A 35 11.59 8.17 6.86
N TYR A 36 12.86 7.81 7.06
CA TYR A 36 13.90 8.71 7.54
C TYR A 36 14.61 9.35 6.34
N VAL A 37 14.67 10.68 6.30
CA VAL A 37 15.46 11.42 5.32
C VAL A 37 16.71 11.93 6.03
N VAL A 38 17.88 11.53 5.52
CA VAL A 38 19.19 11.94 6.03
C VAL A 38 19.77 12.95 5.06
N PHE A 39 20.03 14.17 5.54
CA PHE A 39 20.70 15.21 4.76
C PHE A 39 22.03 15.56 5.42
N GLY A 40 23.10 15.53 4.62
CA GLY A 40 24.45 15.87 5.05
C GLY A 40 25.32 16.21 3.85
N GLN A 41 26.37 17.00 4.09
CA GLN A 41 27.35 17.37 3.08
C GLN A 41 28.70 16.75 3.47
N ILE A 42 29.29 15.97 2.56
CA ILE A 42 30.66 15.46 2.75
C ILE A 42 31.61 16.61 2.47
N THR A 43 32.47 16.93 3.44
CA THR A 43 33.50 17.98 3.31
C THR A 43 34.85 17.42 3.73
N ASP A 44 35.92 17.86 3.06
CA ASP A 44 37.31 17.50 3.41
C ASP A 44 37.87 18.31 4.59
N GLN A 45 37.02 19.07 5.29
CA GLN A 45 37.41 19.85 6.46
C GLN A 45 37.49 18.96 7.71
N GLU A 46 38.60 19.06 8.43
CA GLU A 46 38.77 18.41 9.73
C GLU A 46 37.85 19.06 10.79
N GLY A 47 37.02 18.26 11.47
CA GLY A 47 36.11 18.73 12.51
C GLY A 47 34.83 17.91 12.63
N TYR A 48 33.92 18.36 13.51
CA TYR A 48 32.60 17.72 13.68
C TYR A 48 31.67 18.07 12.52
N GLN A 49 31.17 17.06 11.82
CA GLN A 49 30.19 17.22 10.74
C GLN A 49 28.77 17.12 11.29
N THR A 50 27.90 18.03 10.86
CA THR A 50 26.49 18.05 11.27
C THR A 50 25.65 17.28 10.25
N VAL A 51 24.87 16.32 10.73
CA VAL A 51 23.90 15.56 9.91
C VAL A 51 22.50 15.90 10.40
N LEU A 52 21.62 16.26 9.47
CA LEU A 52 20.22 16.53 9.79
C LEU A 52 19.38 15.28 9.49
N ILE A 53 18.68 14.77 10.49
CA ILE A 53 17.78 13.63 10.36
C ILE A 53 16.37 14.13 10.55
N SER A 54 15.51 13.93 9.54
CA SER A 54 14.10 14.31 9.60
C SER A 54 13.21 13.08 9.42
N LYS A 55 12.21 12.96 10.30
CA LYS A 55 11.14 11.95 10.19
C LYS A 55 9.98 12.56 9.43
N THR A 56 9.55 11.92 8.36
CA THR A 56 8.35 12.35 7.62
C THR A 56 7.10 11.79 8.30
N SER A 57 6.07 12.63 8.47
CA SER A 57 4.75 12.17 8.92
C SER A 57 4.01 11.55 7.74
N SER A 58 3.39 10.38 7.96
CA SER A 58 2.40 9.81 7.03
C SER A 58 1.14 10.65 6.97
#